data_AF-A0A662BTT6-F1
#
_entry.id   AF-A0A662BTT6-F1
#
_cell.length_a   1.000
_cell.length_b   1.000
_cell.length_c   1.000
_cell.angle_alpha   90.00
_cell.angle_beta   90.00
_cell.angle_gamma   90.00
#
_symmetry.space_group_name_H-M   'P 1'
#
loop_
_entity.id
_entity.type
_entity.pdbx_description
1 polymer ?
#
loop_
_entity_poly.entity_id
_entity_poly.type
_entity_poly.pdbx_seq_one_letter_code
_entity_poly.pdbx_strand_id
1 'polypeptide(L)'
;MKNKILPLSLVTLVICLGAFLISATSSYPDFFIPLGDDEGVETISSEQYLAKLRNNQVTGVIDPSDVINARIQAENIAVQNANRDDITWSFLGPDNVGGRTRAFIFDNTDETSYTIIAGAVSGGLYKSTNVGLTWVKINGEGNNLNVSCMAQGSDGTVYVGTGEGFTVQDYSIFQDFNYNGAFVGTGIYKSTDGDNFSLLSATAPVANDDTVAFA
;
A
#
# COMPACT_ATOMS: atom_id res chain seq x y z
N MET A 1 22.15 -55.62 -12.36
CA MET A 1 21.01 -54.97 -11.67
C MET A 1 20.37 -53.99 -12.66
N LYS A 2 19.12 -54.21 -13.08
CA LYS A 2 18.45 -53.37 -14.11
C LYS A 2 17.80 -52.16 -13.43
N ASN A 3 18.19 -50.96 -13.86
CA ASN A 3 17.79 -49.68 -13.28
C ASN A 3 16.29 -49.41 -13.48
N LYS A 4 15.50 -49.56 -12.42
CA LYS A 4 14.04 -49.27 -12.40
C LYS A 4 13.70 -47.76 -12.27
N ILE A 5 14.66 -46.87 -12.52
CA ILE A 5 14.52 -45.42 -12.29
C ILE A 5 13.90 -44.69 -13.49
N LEU A 6 13.99 -45.28 -14.69
CA LEU A 6 13.44 -44.70 -15.93
C LEU A 6 11.92 -44.41 -15.89
N PRO A 7 11.03 -45.32 -15.42
CA PRO A 7 9.59 -45.08 -15.46
C PRO A 7 9.14 -43.98 -14.52
N LEU A 8 9.80 -43.81 -13.36
CA LEU A 8 9.42 -42.78 -12.39
C LEU A 8 9.78 -41.39 -12.90
N SER A 9 10.98 -41.22 -13.47
CA SER A 9 11.43 -39.94 -14.04
C SER A 9 10.55 -39.45 -15.19
N LEU A 10 10.06 -40.36 -16.03
CA LEU A 10 9.19 -40.02 -17.15
C LEU A 10 7.80 -39.59 -16.66
N VAL A 11 7.27 -40.26 -15.63
CA VAL A 11 5.98 -39.89 -15.02
C VAL A 11 6.07 -38.49 -14.37
N THR A 12 7.15 -38.21 -13.64
CA THR A 12 7.35 -36.88 -13.04
C THR A 12 7.47 -35.80 -14.10
N LEU A 13 8.21 -36.04 -15.18
CA LEU A 13 8.36 -35.09 -16.28
C LEU A 13 7.02 -34.78 -16.95
N VAL A 14 6.18 -35.81 -17.19
CA VAL A 14 4.84 -35.64 -17.78
C VAL A 14 3.90 -34.85 -16.86
N ILE A 15 3.95 -35.09 -15.56
CA ILE A 15 3.16 -34.34 -14.58
C ILE A 15 3.60 -32.86 -14.54
N CYS A 16 4.91 -32.59 -14.51
CA CYS A 16 5.43 -31.23 -14.52
C CYS A 16 5.09 -30.48 -15.83
N LEU A 17 5.19 -31.17 -16.98
CA LEU A 17 4.83 -30.59 -18.28
C LEU A 17 3.33 -30.31 -18.37
N GLY A 18 2.49 -31.21 -17.83
CA GLY A 18 1.05 -31.02 -17.76
C GLY A 18 0.66 -29.84 -16.87
N ALA A 19 1.28 -29.71 -15.69
CA ALA A 19 1.05 -28.57 -14.80
C ALA A 19 1.47 -27.23 -15.44
N PHE A 20 2.61 -27.21 -16.15
CA PHE A 20 3.09 -26.03 -16.87
C PHE A 20 2.17 -25.65 -18.04
N LEU A 21 1.68 -26.63 -18.80
CA LEU A 21 0.74 -26.37 -19.90
C LEU A 21 -0.61 -25.86 -19.39
N ILE A 22 -1.11 -26.38 -18.26
CA ILE A 22 -2.32 -25.89 -17.62
C ILE A 22 -2.12 -24.44 -17.14
N SER A 23 -0.98 -24.10 -16.52
CA SER A 23 -0.72 -22.72 -16.10
C SER A 23 -0.43 -21.77 -17.26
N ALA A 24 0.14 -22.26 -18.36
CA ALA A 24 0.41 -21.48 -19.57
C ALA A 24 -0.85 -21.24 -20.42
N THR A 25 -1.89 -22.07 -20.25
CA THR A 25 -3.17 -21.97 -20.98
C THR A 25 -4.33 -21.48 -20.13
N SER A 26 -4.14 -21.35 -18.81
CA SER A 26 -5.13 -20.76 -17.93
C SER A 26 -5.20 -19.25 -18.18
N SER A 27 -6.04 -18.86 -19.13
CA SER A 27 -6.60 -17.52 -19.18
C SER A 27 -7.51 -17.39 -17.96
N TYR A 28 -7.10 -16.59 -16.97
CA TYR A 28 -8.06 -16.13 -15.98
C TYR A 28 -9.16 -15.38 -16.76
N PRO A 29 -10.44 -15.74 -16.63
CA PRO A 29 -11.48 -14.90 -17.22
C PRO A 29 -11.31 -13.53 -16.59
N ASP A 30 -11.15 -12.50 -17.43
CA ASP A 30 -11.23 -11.12 -16.98
C ASP A 30 -12.57 -10.98 -16.24
N PHE A 31 -12.55 -10.92 -14.91
CA PHE A 31 -13.73 -10.58 -14.11
C PHE A 31 -13.94 -9.06 -14.19
N PHE A 32 -14.00 -8.56 -15.41
CA PHE A 32 -14.54 -7.27 -15.74
C PHE A 32 -15.40 -7.48 -16.96
N ILE A 33 -16.68 -7.81 -16.72
CA ILE A 33 -17.71 -7.61 -17.72
C ILE A 33 -17.99 -6.10 -17.65
N PRO A 34 -17.53 -5.29 -18.62
CA PRO A 34 -18.08 -3.95 -18.74
C PRO A 34 -19.60 -4.11 -18.82
N LEU A 35 -20.33 -3.41 -17.94
CA LEU A 35 -21.74 -3.15 -18.18
C LEU A 35 -21.83 -2.69 -19.64
N GLY A 36 -22.59 -3.44 -20.43
CA GLY A 36 -22.59 -3.30 -21.89
C GLY A 36 -22.76 -1.84 -22.30
N ASP A 37 -22.28 -1.52 -23.50
CA ASP A 37 -22.49 -0.24 -24.16
C ASP A 37 -24.01 0.04 -24.29
N ASP A 38 -24.63 0.50 -23.20
CA ASP A 38 -25.92 1.18 -23.24
C ASP A 38 -25.63 2.51 -23.94
N GLU A 39 -26.13 2.65 -25.16
CA GLU A 39 -26.05 3.89 -25.93
C GLU A 39 -26.60 5.05 -25.08
N GLY A 40 -25.70 5.80 -24.45
CA GLY A 40 -26.03 6.94 -23.58
C GLY A 40 -25.33 6.96 -22.22
N VAL A 41 -24.65 5.89 -21.80
CA VAL A 41 -23.80 5.93 -20.61
C VAL A 41 -22.38 6.32 -21.02
N GLU A 42 -21.94 7.50 -20.60
CA GLU A 42 -20.57 7.96 -20.81
C GLU A 42 -19.62 7.03 -20.03
N THR A 43 -18.98 6.09 -20.72
CA THR A 43 -18.03 5.15 -20.13
C THR A 43 -16.77 5.90 -19.72
N ILE A 44 -16.75 6.39 -18.48
CA ILE A 44 -15.57 7.02 -17.92
C ILE A 44 -14.56 5.95 -17.52
N SER A 45 -13.28 6.19 -17.80
CA SER A 45 -12.25 5.27 -17.33
C SER A 45 -12.22 5.24 -15.79
N SER A 46 -11.71 4.15 -15.21
CA SER A 46 -11.48 4.07 -13.76
C SER A 46 -10.60 5.23 -13.28
N GLU A 47 -9.73 5.75 -14.15
CA GLU A 47 -8.87 6.90 -13.87
C GLU A 47 -9.67 8.20 -13.80
N GLN A 48 -10.52 8.46 -14.79
CA GLN A 48 -11.40 9.63 -14.80
C GLN A 48 -12.38 9.59 -13.63
N TYR A 49 -12.85 8.40 -13.27
CA TYR A 49 -13.69 8.21 -12.09
C TYR A 49 -12.94 8.57 -10.79
N LEU A 50 -11.72 8.05 -10.60
CA LEU A 50 -10.91 8.36 -9.42
C LEU A 50 -10.52 9.84 -9.37
N ALA A 51 -10.21 10.46 -10.50
CA ALA A 51 -9.96 11.89 -10.60
C ALA A 51 -11.20 12.71 -10.20
N LYS A 52 -12.40 12.35 -10.68
CA LYS A 52 -13.67 12.99 -10.29
C LYS A 52 -13.95 12.86 -8.79
N LEU A 53 -13.55 11.76 -8.15
CA LEU A 53 -13.75 11.56 -6.71
C LEU A 53 -12.73 12.30 -5.84
N ARG A 54 -11.48 12.40 -6.29
CA ARG A 54 -10.36 12.84 -5.46
C ARG A 54 -9.97 14.29 -5.70
N ASN A 55 -10.14 14.80 -6.92
CA ASN A 55 -9.65 16.12 -7.28
C ASN A 55 -10.57 17.21 -6.71
N ASN A 56 -9.97 18.36 -6.42
CA ASN A 56 -10.71 19.56 -6.06
C ASN A 56 -11.68 19.92 -7.20
N GLN A 57 -12.95 20.16 -6.88
CA GLN A 57 -14.01 20.39 -7.86
C GLN A 57 -13.85 21.71 -8.63
N VAL A 58 -13.04 22.64 -8.12
CA VAL A 58 -12.76 23.94 -8.74
C VAL A 58 -11.50 23.87 -9.58
N THR A 59 -10.40 23.41 -9.01
CA THR A 59 -9.08 23.42 -9.68
C THR A 59 -8.86 22.20 -10.56
N GLY A 60 -9.65 21.13 -10.38
CA GLY A 60 -9.51 19.88 -11.11
C GLY A 60 -8.28 19.07 -10.71
N VAL A 61 -7.51 19.48 -9.69
CA VAL A 61 -6.29 18.82 -9.20
C VAL A 61 -6.39 18.51 -7.70
N ILE A 62 -5.61 17.54 -7.22
CA ILE A 62 -5.31 17.35 -5.79
C ILE A 62 -4.11 18.22 -5.43
N ASP A 63 -4.36 19.30 -4.69
CA ASP A 63 -3.30 20.08 -4.06
C ASP A 63 -2.85 19.38 -2.75
N PRO A 64 -1.54 19.24 -2.46
CA PRO A 64 -1.07 18.73 -1.18
C PRO A 64 -1.66 19.46 0.03
N SER A 65 -1.89 20.78 -0.08
CA SER A 65 -2.54 21.59 0.96
C SER A 65 -3.99 21.16 1.18
N ASP A 66 -4.76 20.89 0.12
CA ASP A 66 -6.12 20.35 0.21
C ASP A 66 -6.13 18.99 0.94
N VAL A 67 -5.16 18.12 0.65
CA VAL A 67 -5.04 16.82 1.33
C VAL A 67 -4.72 16.99 2.81
N ILE A 68 -3.81 17.90 3.15
CA ILE A 68 -3.45 18.20 4.55
C ILE A 68 -4.67 18.77 5.28
N ASN A 69 -5.38 19.73 4.68
CA ASN A 69 -6.58 20.34 5.26
C ASN A 69 -7.70 19.30 5.46
N ALA A 70 -7.92 18.41 4.48
CA ALA A 70 -8.90 17.33 4.59
C ALA A 70 -8.56 16.34 5.73
N ARG A 71 -7.27 16.02 5.92
CA ARG A 71 -6.82 15.19 7.05
C ARG A 71 -7.09 15.86 8.40
N ILE A 72 -6.70 17.13 8.54
CA ILE A 72 -6.97 17.92 9.75
C ILE A 72 -8.47 17.96 10.05
N GLN A 73 -9.30 18.16 9.03
CA GLN A 73 -10.75 18.13 9.18
C GLN A 73 -11.26 16.75 9.65
N ALA A 74 -10.77 15.66 9.05
CA ALA A 74 -11.16 14.31 9.44
C ALA A 74 -10.74 13.95 10.88
N GLU A 75 -9.54 14.35 11.30
CA GLU A 75 -9.05 14.20 12.67
C GLU A 75 -9.93 14.97 13.67
N ASN A 76 -10.28 16.21 13.35
CA ASN A 76 -11.18 17.02 14.18
C ASN A 76 -12.57 16.39 14.31
N ILE A 77 -13.12 15.81 13.23
CA ILE A 77 -14.40 15.09 13.27
C ILE A 77 -14.30 13.83 14.14
N ALA A 78 -13.18 13.11 14.07
CA ALA A 78 -12.96 11.90 14.89
C ALA A 78 -12.93 12.24 16.39
N VAL A 79 -12.22 13.32 16.78
CA VAL A 79 -12.17 13.81 18.16
C VAL A 79 -13.55 14.24 18.68
N GLN A 80 -14.36 14.89 17.85
CA GLN A 80 -15.70 15.37 18.22
C GLN A 80 -16.69 14.21 18.47
N ASN A 81 -16.51 13.06 17.82
CA ASN A 81 -17.42 11.91 17.89
C ASN A 81 -16.90 10.78 18.81
N ALA A 82 -16.21 11.11 19.89
CA ALA A 82 -15.55 10.14 20.78
C ALA A 82 -16.49 9.14 21.50
N ASN A 83 -17.82 9.33 21.44
CA ASN A 83 -18.80 8.33 21.89
C ASN A 83 -19.12 7.36 20.75
N ARG A 84 -18.19 6.47 20.43
CA ARG A 84 -18.50 5.28 19.63
C ARG A 84 -18.59 4.10 20.58
N ASP A 85 -19.66 3.32 20.45
CA ASP A 85 -19.72 1.99 21.05
C ASP A 85 -18.49 1.18 20.62
N ASP A 86 -18.06 0.20 21.42
CA ASP A 86 -16.94 -0.70 21.10
C ASP A 86 -17.25 -1.52 19.83
N ILE A 87 -16.89 -0.97 18.68
CA ILE A 87 -16.99 -1.64 17.38
C ILE A 87 -15.69 -2.37 17.13
N THR A 88 -15.74 -3.70 17.18
CA THR A 88 -14.60 -4.55 16.81
C THR A 88 -14.50 -4.66 15.29
N TRP A 89 -13.48 -4.04 14.71
CA TRP A 89 -13.14 -4.21 13.29
C TRP A 89 -12.43 -5.54 13.06
N SER A 90 -12.87 -6.29 12.06
CA SER A 90 -12.17 -7.50 11.59
C SER A 90 -11.87 -7.40 10.10
N PHE A 91 -10.68 -7.84 9.71
CA PHE A 91 -10.28 -7.91 8.31
C PHE A 91 -10.98 -9.11 7.63
N LEU A 92 -11.66 -8.86 6.51
CA LEU A 92 -12.35 -9.89 5.73
C LEU A 92 -11.53 -10.39 4.52
N GLY A 93 -10.30 -9.89 4.32
CA GLY A 93 -9.44 -10.25 3.19
C GLY A 93 -9.40 -9.21 2.07
N PRO A 94 -8.83 -9.53 0.89
CA PRO A 94 -8.43 -10.87 0.43
C PRO A 94 -7.25 -11.46 1.22
N ASP A 95 -7.25 -12.77 1.42
CA ASP A 95 -6.18 -13.53 2.09
C ASP A 95 -5.19 -14.16 1.09
N ASN A 96 -5.48 -14.09 -0.21
CA ASN A 96 -4.70 -14.74 -1.27
C ASN A 96 -4.27 -13.80 -2.42
N VAL A 97 -4.69 -12.53 -2.41
CA VAL A 97 -4.27 -11.51 -3.38
C VAL A 97 -3.55 -10.41 -2.62
N GLY A 98 -2.24 -10.33 -2.79
CA GLY A 98 -1.40 -9.31 -2.17
C GLY A 98 -1.51 -7.95 -2.87
N GLY A 99 -1.44 -6.89 -2.07
CA GLY A 99 -1.22 -5.53 -2.57
C GLY A 99 0.25 -5.24 -2.89
N ARG A 100 0.52 -4.05 -3.42
CA ARG A 100 1.88 -3.60 -3.73
C ARG A 100 2.69 -3.40 -2.44
N THR A 101 3.72 -4.23 -2.27
CA THR A 101 4.73 -4.10 -1.20
C THR A 101 5.99 -3.45 -1.76
N ARG A 102 6.52 -2.44 -1.07
CA ARG A 102 7.68 -1.66 -1.53
C ARG A 102 8.92 -1.80 -0.67
N ALA A 103 8.72 -2.07 0.61
CA ALA A 103 9.80 -2.16 1.56
C ALA A 103 9.54 -3.38 2.45
N PHE A 104 10.62 -4.06 2.81
CA PHE A 104 10.62 -5.01 3.91
C PHE A 104 11.98 -4.99 4.58
N ILE A 105 12.00 -5.28 5.87
CA ILE A 105 13.21 -5.46 6.66
C ILE A 105 13.11 -6.78 7.43
N PHE A 106 14.23 -7.47 7.55
CA PHE A 106 14.41 -8.50 8.56
C PHE A 106 14.90 -7.81 9.83
N ASP A 107 14.23 -8.05 10.95
CA ASP A 107 14.56 -7.40 12.21
C ASP A 107 15.94 -7.86 12.70
N ASN A 108 16.89 -6.93 12.75
CA ASN A 108 18.26 -7.21 13.17
C ASN A 108 18.42 -7.40 14.68
N THR A 109 17.37 -7.16 15.47
CA THR A 109 17.33 -7.43 16.91
C THR A 109 16.70 -8.78 17.25
N ASP A 110 16.07 -9.43 16.27
CA ASP A 110 15.49 -10.76 16.45
C ASP A 110 16.55 -11.85 16.26
N GLU A 111 16.96 -12.46 17.37
CA GLU A 111 17.92 -13.57 17.39
C GLU A 111 17.47 -14.78 16.56
N THR A 112 16.16 -14.96 16.35
CA THR A 112 15.62 -16.08 15.57
C THR A 112 15.65 -15.81 14.06
N SER A 113 15.82 -14.55 13.65
CA SER A 113 15.72 -14.09 12.26
C SER A 113 14.36 -14.41 11.60
N TYR A 114 13.29 -14.54 12.39
CA TYR A 114 11.95 -14.86 11.88
C TYR A 114 11.07 -13.64 11.70
N THR A 115 11.47 -12.52 12.30
CA THR A 115 10.71 -11.27 12.31
C THR A 115 10.98 -10.48 11.04
N ILE A 116 9.90 -10.21 10.30
CA ILE A 116 9.89 -9.40 9.09
C ILE A 116 8.89 -8.28 9.28
N ILE A 117 9.27 -7.05 8.96
CA ILE A 117 8.34 -5.93 8.85
C ILE A 117 8.25 -5.53 7.37
N ALA A 118 7.04 -5.49 6.83
CA ALA A 118 6.76 -5.14 5.45
C ALA A 118 5.90 -3.87 5.35
N GLY A 119 6.23 -3.02 4.38
CA GLY A 119 5.54 -1.78 4.05
C GLY A 119 4.80 -1.87 2.72
N ALA A 120 3.48 -1.73 2.79
CA ALA A 120 2.57 -1.67 1.67
C ALA A 120 2.27 -0.22 1.27
N VAL A 121 2.19 0.02 -0.04
CA VAL A 121 2.06 1.38 -0.61
C VAL A 121 0.79 2.10 -0.17
N SER A 122 -0.32 1.39 -0.07
CA SER A 122 -1.61 1.91 0.43
C SER A 122 -2.19 1.06 1.55
N GLY A 123 -1.44 0.05 2.02
CA GLY A 123 -1.91 -0.95 2.99
C GLY A 123 -1.38 -0.73 4.41
N GLY A 124 -0.31 0.04 4.58
CA GLY A 124 0.33 0.24 5.87
C GLY A 124 1.53 -0.68 6.12
N LEU A 125 1.81 -0.89 7.40
CA LEU A 125 2.87 -1.74 7.92
C LEU A 125 2.29 -3.06 8.43
N TYR A 126 3.02 -4.13 8.15
CA TYR A 126 2.68 -5.48 8.58
C TYR A 126 3.91 -6.15 9.19
N LYS A 127 3.74 -6.87 10.30
CA LYS A 127 4.77 -7.70 10.92
C LYS A 127 4.43 -9.17 10.75
N SER A 128 5.44 -9.97 10.45
CA SER A 128 5.40 -11.43 10.57
C SER A 128 6.49 -11.86 11.55
N THR A 129 6.20 -12.84 12.40
CA THR A 129 7.16 -13.47 13.33
C THR A 129 7.41 -14.93 12.99
N ASN A 130 6.98 -15.36 11.81
CA ASN A 130 7.09 -16.73 11.32
C ASN A 130 7.48 -16.76 9.84
N VAL A 131 8.46 -15.92 9.47
CA VAL A 131 9.10 -15.91 8.14
C VAL A 131 8.09 -15.65 7.01
N GLY A 132 7.08 -14.82 7.28
CA GLY A 132 6.08 -14.40 6.29
C GLY A 132 4.88 -15.34 6.11
N LEU A 133 4.72 -16.35 6.96
CA LEU A 133 3.56 -17.26 6.90
C LEU A 133 2.26 -16.57 7.33
N THR A 134 2.31 -15.74 8.37
CA THR A 134 1.18 -14.92 8.83
C THR A 134 1.63 -13.49 9.10
N TRP A 135 0.72 -12.54 8.88
CA TRP A 135 0.99 -11.11 9.00
C TRP A 135 -0.02 -10.44 9.93
N VAL A 136 0.47 -9.57 10.80
CA VAL A 136 -0.34 -8.70 11.67
C VAL A 136 -0.10 -7.27 11.25
N LYS A 137 -1.17 -6.48 11.12
CA LYS A 137 -1.05 -5.05 10.82
C LYS A 137 -0.53 -4.33 12.07
N ILE A 138 0.52 -3.52 11.90
CA ILE A 138 1.21 -2.80 13.01
C ILE A 138 1.14 -1.28 12.86
N ASN A 139 0.22 -0.78 12.02
CA ASN A 139 -0.11 0.64 12.05
C ASN A 139 -0.81 0.92 13.38
N GLY A 140 -0.47 2.03 14.05
CA GLY A 140 -1.32 2.52 15.14
C GLY A 140 -2.77 2.71 14.69
N GLU A 141 -3.72 2.56 15.61
CA GLU A 141 -5.15 2.67 15.31
C GLU A 141 -5.49 3.99 14.60
N GLY A 142 -6.41 3.92 13.64
CA GLY A 142 -6.86 5.09 12.87
C GLY A 142 -5.92 5.55 11.74
N ASN A 143 -4.72 4.98 11.61
CA ASN A 143 -3.76 5.40 10.59
C ASN A 143 -3.48 4.31 9.55
N ASN A 144 -3.63 4.65 8.27
CA ASN A 144 -3.13 3.84 7.17
C ASN A 144 -1.93 4.53 6.52
N LEU A 145 -0.73 3.99 6.74
CA LEU A 145 0.50 4.61 6.25
C LEU A 145 0.74 4.24 4.78
N ASN A 146 1.02 5.24 3.96
CA ASN A 146 1.41 5.03 2.57
C ASN A 146 2.91 4.76 2.49
N VAL A 147 3.34 3.53 2.74
CA VAL A 147 4.77 3.23 2.95
C VAL A 147 5.53 3.20 1.63
N SER A 148 6.62 3.95 1.54
CA SER A 148 7.48 4.00 0.35
C SER A 148 8.88 3.46 0.58
N CYS A 149 9.45 3.66 1.77
CA CYS A 149 10.75 3.14 2.14
C CYS A 149 10.85 2.83 3.63
N MET A 150 11.78 1.95 3.98
CA MET A 150 12.06 1.57 5.36
C MET A 150 13.57 1.37 5.57
N ALA A 151 14.05 1.63 6.78
CA ALA A 151 15.41 1.33 7.20
C ALA A 151 15.43 0.96 8.68
N GLN A 152 16.36 0.09 9.07
CA GLN A 152 16.62 -0.25 10.47
C GLN A 152 18.06 0.12 10.83
N GLY A 153 18.24 0.85 11.93
CA GLY A 153 19.54 1.14 12.51
C GLY A 153 20.15 -0.08 13.19
N SER A 154 21.47 -0.04 13.44
CA SER A 154 22.16 -1.11 14.18
C SER A 154 21.71 -1.28 15.63
N ASP A 155 21.05 -0.26 16.18
CA ASP A 155 20.43 -0.24 17.50
C ASP A 155 19.01 -0.83 17.51
N GLY A 156 18.52 -1.32 16.37
CA GLY A 156 17.18 -1.85 16.21
C GLY A 156 16.12 -0.81 15.85
N THR A 157 16.44 0.48 15.88
CA THR A 157 15.48 1.55 15.58
C THR A 157 15.01 1.44 14.12
N VAL A 158 13.70 1.38 13.90
CA VAL A 158 13.09 1.33 12.56
C VAL A 158 12.58 2.72 12.15
N TYR A 159 12.92 3.13 10.93
CA TYR A 159 12.40 4.31 10.27
C TYR A 159 11.56 3.93 9.06
N VAL A 160 10.42 4.60 8.89
CA VAL A 160 9.46 4.36 7.81
C VAL A 160 9.17 5.68 7.12
N GLY A 161 9.58 5.80 5.86
CA GLY A 161 9.22 6.92 5.00
C GLY A 161 7.85 6.70 4.38
N THR A 162 7.03 7.75 4.40
CA THR A 162 5.69 7.72 3.82
C THR A 162 5.56 8.66 2.63
N GLY A 163 4.57 8.39 1.79
CA GLY A 163 4.31 9.13 0.55
C GLY A 163 4.87 8.37 -0.63
N GLU A 164 4.06 8.20 -1.65
CA GLU A 164 4.38 7.32 -2.76
C GLU A 164 4.02 7.98 -4.09
N GLY A 165 4.97 7.92 -5.04
CA GLY A 165 4.92 8.64 -6.30
C GLY A 165 5.06 7.80 -7.56
N PHE A 166 5.23 6.48 -7.44
CA PHE A 166 5.40 5.62 -8.59
C PHE A 166 4.05 5.08 -9.08
N THR A 167 3.88 5.13 -10.41
CA THR A 167 2.68 4.81 -11.19
C THR A 167 1.43 5.63 -10.88
N VAL A 168 1.53 6.95 -10.73
CA VAL A 168 0.41 7.86 -11.05
C VAL A 168 0.85 8.94 -12.06
N GLN A 169 1.97 8.71 -12.75
CA GLN A 169 2.42 9.52 -13.89
C GLN A 169 1.39 9.54 -15.04
N ASP A 170 0.59 8.46 -15.16
CA ASP A 170 -0.47 8.33 -16.18
C ASP A 170 -1.89 8.48 -15.60
N TYR A 171 -2.04 8.54 -14.27
CA TYR A 171 -3.34 8.37 -13.60
C TYR A 171 -3.76 9.59 -12.77
N SER A 172 -3.13 10.73 -13.06
CA SER A 172 -3.51 12.05 -12.57
C SER A 172 -2.99 13.13 -13.51
N ILE A 173 -3.67 14.27 -13.58
CA ILE A 173 -3.20 15.44 -14.34
C ILE A 173 -2.03 16.19 -13.65
N PHE A 174 -1.35 15.57 -12.68
CA PHE A 174 -0.28 16.19 -11.89
C PHE A 174 1.05 16.42 -12.66
N GLN A 175 1.11 16.08 -13.95
CA GLN A 175 2.25 16.43 -14.80
C GLN A 175 2.47 17.95 -14.86
N ASP A 176 1.40 18.75 -14.82
CA ASP A 176 1.49 20.21 -14.96
C ASP A 176 2.00 20.93 -13.69
N PHE A 177 2.00 20.24 -12.54
CA PHE A 177 2.40 20.80 -11.24
C PHE A 177 3.70 20.21 -10.70
N ASN A 178 4.43 19.44 -11.51
CA ASN A 178 5.68 18.77 -11.13
C ASN A 178 5.55 17.89 -9.85
N TYR A 179 4.32 17.48 -9.50
CA TYR A 179 4.00 16.75 -8.28
C TYR A 179 3.66 15.29 -8.62
N ASN A 180 4.68 14.46 -8.68
CA ASN A 180 4.58 13.05 -9.08
C ASN A 180 4.08 12.13 -7.94
N GLY A 181 3.05 12.53 -7.17
CA GLY A 181 2.63 11.83 -5.93
C GLY A 181 1.25 11.19 -6.00
N ALA A 182 1.17 9.85 -6.10
CA ALA A 182 -0.05 9.05 -6.03
C ALA A 182 -0.77 9.18 -4.67
N PHE A 183 0.03 9.27 -3.62
CA PHE A 183 -0.37 9.31 -2.23
C PHE A 183 0.54 10.29 -1.48
N VAL A 184 -0.01 11.41 -1.03
CA VAL A 184 0.72 12.39 -0.20
C VAL A 184 1.15 11.70 1.10
N GLY A 185 2.43 11.77 1.45
CA GLY A 185 2.94 11.22 2.72
C GLY A 185 2.46 12.00 3.94
N THR A 186 2.76 11.49 5.13
CA THR A 186 2.57 12.18 6.42
C THR A 186 3.90 12.41 7.14
N GLY A 187 5.03 12.07 6.52
CA GLY A 187 6.39 12.26 7.04
C GLY A 187 7.12 10.94 7.29
N ILE A 188 8.11 10.97 8.18
CA ILE A 188 8.90 9.81 8.59
C ILE A 188 8.44 9.35 9.97
N TYR A 189 8.14 8.07 10.09
CA TYR A 189 7.80 7.44 11.36
C TYR A 189 9.01 6.71 11.92
N LYS A 190 9.10 6.67 13.26
CA LYS A 190 10.14 5.99 14.01
C LYS A 190 9.52 5.00 15.00
N SER A 191 10.13 3.83 15.12
CA SER A 191 9.85 2.86 16.17
C SER A 191 11.15 2.37 16.82
N THR A 192 11.12 2.12 18.13
CA THR A 192 12.23 1.51 18.90
C THR A 192 11.92 0.09 19.36
N ASP A 193 10.71 -0.39 19.12
CA ASP A 193 10.23 -1.74 19.50
C ASP A 193 9.74 -2.55 18.27
N GLY A 194 9.74 -1.94 17.08
CA GLY A 194 9.24 -2.53 15.84
C GLY A 194 7.72 -2.70 15.78
N ASP A 195 6.97 -2.29 16.81
CA ASP A 195 5.50 -2.43 16.90
C ASP A 195 4.80 -1.08 16.91
N ASN A 196 5.36 -0.11 17.65
CA ASN A 196 4.77 1.21 17.83
C ASN A 196 5.55 2.24 17.03
N PHE A 197 4.88 2.85 16.04
CA PHE A 197 5.46 3.85 15.15
C PHE A 197 4.92 5.23 15.48
N SER A 198 5.82 6.17 15.76
CA SER A 198 5.50 7.57 16.05
C SER A 198 6.04 8.49 14.94
N LEU A 199 5.26 9.50 14.55
CA LEU A 199 5.70 10.49 13.57
C LEU A 199 6.85 11.32 14.15
N LEU A 200 7.93 11.46 13.38
CA LEU A 200 8.95 12.47 13.65
C LEU A 200 8.38 13.84 13.28
N SER A 201 7.99 14.64 14.28
CA SER A 201 7.26 15.90 14.06
C SER A 201 7.98 16.87 13.11
N ALA A 202 9.31 16.87 13.09
CA ALA A 202 10.12 17.71 12.19
C ALA A 202 9.99 17.33 10.70
N THR A 203 9.37 16.20 10.39
CA THR A 203 9.17 15.68 9.03
C THR A 203 7.71 15.72 8.60
N ALA A 204 6.81 16.21 9.47
CA ALA A 204 5.41 16.38 9.15
C ALA A 204 5.28 17.40 8.00
N PRO A 205 4.57 17.06 6.90
CA PRO A 205 4.37 17.99 5.81
C PRO A 205 3.49 19.15 6.29
N VAL A 206 3.91 20.37 5.95
CA VAL A 206 3.10 21.59 6.11
C VAL A 206 2.63 22.04 4.74
N ALA A 207 1.44 22.64 4.67
CA ALA A 207 1.02 23.33 3.46
C ALA A 207 2.02 24.46 3.18
N ASN A 208 2.34 24.69 1.90
CA ASN A 208 3.09 25.89 1.53
C ASN A 208 2.31 27.12 1.97
N ASP A 209 3.02 28.11 2.49
CA ASP A 209 2.43 29.41 2.74
C ASP A 209 2.50 30.21 1.44
N ASP A 210 1.37 30.25 0.72
CA ASP A 210 1.26 30.98 -0.56
C ASP A 210 1.36 32.50 -0.38
N THR A 211 1.52 32.99 0.86
CA THR A 211 1.69 34.42 1.17
C THR A 211 3.15 34.86 1.32
N VAL A 212 4.11 33.92 1.42
CA VAL A 212 5.54 34.26 1.40
C VAL A 212 6.09 34.19 -0.02
N ALA A 213 6.33 35.36 -0.60
CA ALA A 213 7.15 35.48 -1.80
C ALA A 213 8.55 34.89 -1.52
N PHE A 214 9.00 33.95 -2.34
CA PHE A 214 10.38 33.50 -2.32
C PHE A 214 11.29 34.70 -2.57
N ALA A 215 12.19 34.97 -1.62
CA ALA A 215 13.20 36.04 -1.70
C ALA A 215 14.30 35.73 -2.72
#